data_AF-A0A0W8JAG3-F1
#
_entry.id   AF-A0A0W8JAG3-F1
#
_cell.length_a   1.000
_cell.length_b   1.000
_cell.length_c   1.000
_cell.angle_alpha   90.00
_cell.angle_beta   90.00
_cell.angle_gamma   90.00
#
_symmetry.space_group_name_H-M   'P 1'
#
loop_
_entity.id
_entity.type
_entity.pdbx_description
1 polymer ?
#
loop_
_entity_poly.entity_id
_entity_poly.type
_entity_poly.pdbx_seq_one_letter_code
_entity_poly.pdbx_strand_id
1 'polypeptide(L)' 'MKQDKSSHSLLDADQPVREFIASLYETFSAQLKQQDDPRVKIEYFGGVIEVQLVSFDGIYERPKAEK' A
#
# COMPACT_ATOMS: atom_id res chain seq x y z
N MET A 1 -23.19 11.10 -16.47
CA MET A 1 -22.48 10.73 -15.21
C MET A 1 -21.31 9.85 -15.61
N LYS A 2 -20.07 10.26 -15.29
CA LYS A 2 -18.85 9.53 -15.64
C LYS A 2 -18.73 8.35 -14.68
N GLN A 3 -18.77 7.14 -15.22
CA GLN A 3 -18.63 5.91 -14.45
C GLN A 3 -17.12 5.66 -14.30
N ASP A 4 -16.57 5.91 -13.12
CA ASP A 4 -15.18 5.56 -12.79
C ASP A 4 -15.05 4.03 -12.78
N LYS A 5 -14.55 3.49 -13.90
CA LYS A 5 -14.40 2.06 -14.19
C LYS A 5 -13.02 1.52 -13.78
N SER A 6 -12.51 1.90 -12.60
CA SER A 6 -11.19 1.45 -12.16
C SER A 6 -11.18 0.98 -10.70
N SER A 7 -12.28 0.42 -10.22
CA SER A 7 -12.25 -0.42 -9.02
C SER A 7 -11.91 -1.85 -9.47
N HIS A 8 -10.62 -2.14 -9.68
CA HIS A 8 -10.17 -3.51 -9.90
C HIS A 8 -10.08 -4.23 -8.56
N SER A 9 -11.01 -5.16 -8.34
CA SER A 9 -10.98 -6.04 -7.18
C SER A 9 -9.81 -7.03 -7.34
N LEU A 10 -8.88 -7.01 -6.40
CA LEU A 10 -7.76 -7.96 -6.36
C LEU A 10 -8.19 -9.35 -5.82
N LEU A 11 -9.47 -9.52 -5.47
CA LEU A 11 -10.00 -10.77 -4.90
C LEU A 11 -9.89 -11.97 -5.84
N ASP A 12 -9.79 -11.72 -7.15
CA ASP A 12 -9.66 -12.75 -8.18
C ASP A 12 -8.25 -12.81 -8.79
N ALA A 13 -7.28 -12.03 -8.28
CA ALA A 13 -5.92 -12.02 -8.80
C ALA A 13 -5.20 -13.36 -8.53
N ASP A 14 -4.17 -13.67 -9.30
CA ASP A 14 -3.35 -14.87 -9.07
C ASP A 14 -2.60 -14.80 -7.73
N GLN A 15 -2.30 -15.97 -7.16
CA GLN A 15 -1.57 -16.12 -5.89
C GLN A 15 -0.32 -15.21 -5.80
N PRO A 16 0.57 -15.12 -6.80
CA PRO A 16 1.77 -14.30 -6.71
C PRO A 16 1.46 -12.80 -6.58
N VAL A 17 0.37 -12.34 -7.20
CA VAL A 17 -0.09 -10.95 -7.10
C VAL A 17 -0.60 -10.67 -5.70
N ARG A 18 -1.38 -11.59 -5.11
CA ARG A 18 -1.87 -11.44 -3.73
C ARG A 18 -0.74 -11.41 -2.72
N GLU A 19 0.25 -12.29 -2.88
CA GLU A 19 1.44 -12.34 -2.02
C GLU A 19 2.25 -11.05 -2.13
N PHE A 20 2.45 -10.54 -3.36
CA PHE A 20 3.09 -9.25 -3.58
C PHE A 20 2.34 -8.11 -2.86
N ILE A 21 1.02 -8.03 -3.03
CA ILE A 21 0.20 -7.01 -2.35
C ILE A 21 0.27 -7.15 -0.83
N ALA A 22 0.25 -8.38 -0.28
CA ALA A 22 0.42 -8.61 1.15
C ALA A 22 1.77 -8.08 1.66
N SER A 23 2.87 -8.34 0.93
CA SER A 23 4.20 -7.81 1.29
C SER A 23 4.27 -6.27 1.27
N LEU A 24 3.53 -5.62 0.37
CA LEU A 24 3.42 -4.15 0.37
C LEU A 24 2.72 -3.66 1.64
N TYR A 25 1.61 -4.29 2.04
CA TYR A 25 0.90 -3.93 3.27
C TYR A 25 1.73 -4.13 4.53
N GLU A 26 2.52 -5.20 4.61
CA GLU A 26 3.45 -5.43 5.72
C GLU A 26 4.51 -4.32 5.79
N THR A 27 5.07 -3.95 4.64
CA THR A 27 6.07 -2.88 4.55
C THR A 27 5.48 -1.53 4.97
N PHE A 28 4.31 -1.17 4.46
CA PHE A 28 3.63 0.07 4.84
C PHE A 28 3.25 0.09 6.32
N SER A 29 2.83 -1.05 6.87
CA SER A 29 2.51 -1.17 8.30
C SER A 29 3.74 -0.91 9.18
N ALA A 30 4.93 -1.35 8.75
CA ALA A 30 6.18 -1.06 9.46
C ALA A 30 6.55 0.43 9.38
N GLN A 31 6.42 1.04 8.20
CA GLN A 31 6.70 2.47 7.98
C GLN A 31 5.75 3.38 8.76
N LEU A 32 4.46 3.05 8.78
CA LEU A 32 3.47 3.78 9.59
C LEU A 32 3.82 3.75 11.08
N LYS A 33 4.35 2.63 11.60
CA LYS A 33 4.79 2.50 13.02
C LYS A 33 5.99 3.37 13.33
N GLN A 34 6.79 3.68 12.32
CA GLN A 34 7.95 4.55 12.42
C GLN A 34 7.59 6.03 12.18
N GLN A 35 6.30 6.33 11.95
CA GLN A 35 5.79 7.65 11.56
C GLN A 35 6.33 8.15 10.21
N ASP A 36 6.80 7.24 9.36
CA ASP A 36 7.24 7.54 8.01
C ASP A 36 6.04 7.62 7.04
N ASP A 37 6.25 8.29 5.91
CA ASP A 37 5.29 8.30 4.80
C ASP A 37 5.38 6.96 4.03
N PRO A 38 4.33 6.12 4.04
CA PRO A 38 4.39 4.75 3.57
C PRO A 38 4.55 4.68 2.04
N ARG A 39 5.77 4.39 1.59
CA ARG A 39 6.13 4.27 0.18
C ARG A 39 7.19 3.19 -0.05
N VAL A 40 7.12 2.54 -1.21
CA VAL A 40 8.09 1.54 -1.66
C VAL A 40 8.49 1.83 -3.10
N LYS A 41 9.78 1.66 -3.40
CA LYS A 41 10.31 1.67 -4.76
C LYS A 41 10.54 0.25 -5.23
N ILE A 42 10.10 -0.03 -6.45
CA ILE A 42 10.23 -1.33 -7.09
C ILE A 42 11.03 -1.13 -8.36
N GLU A 43 12.12 -1.87 -8.49
CA GLU A 43 12.93 -1.90 -9.70
C GLU A 43 12.50 -3.11 -10.55
N TYR A 44 12.11 -2.86 -11.79
CA TYR A 44 11.66 -3.91 -12.69
C TYR A 44 11.93 -3.53 -14.15
N PHE A 45 12.59 -4.42 -14.90
CA PHE A 45 12.90 -4.23 -16.32
C PHE A 45 13.56 -2.87 -16.66
N GLY A 46 14.44 -2.39 -15.77
CA GLY A 46 15.13 -1.10 -15.95
C GLY A 46 14.27 0.13 -15.66
N GLY A 47 13.01 -0.06 -15.25
CA GLY A 47 12.14 0.98 -14.72
C GLY A 47 12.14 1.00 -13.19
N VAL A 48 11.83 2.17 -12.63
CA VAL A 48 11.57 2.35 -11.20
C VAL A 48 10.11 2.74 -11.04
N ILE A 49 9.37 1.95 -10.28
CA ILE A 49 7.96 2.21 -9.93
C ILE A 49 7.93 2.61 -8.47
N GLU A 50 7.27 3.72 -8.16
CA GLU A 50 6.97 4.09 -6.77
C GLU A 50 5.51 3.74 -6.46
N VAL A 51 5.31 3.06 -5.33
CA VAL A 51 3.99 2.74 -4.80
C VAL A 51 3.85 3.42 -3.45
N GLN A 52 2.83 4.26 -3.32
CA GLN A 52 2.50 4.98 -2.09
C GLN A 52 1.15 4.52 -1.55
N LEU A 53 1.07 4.26 -0.26
CA LEU A 53 -0.19 4.01 0.42
C LEU A 53 -0.93 5.33 0.63
N VAL A 54 -2.03 5.53 -0.09
CA VAL A 54 -2.80 6.78 -0.08
C VAL A 54 -3.71 6.88 1.15
N SER A 55 -4.38 5.78 1.50
CA SER A 55 -5.26 5.69 2.65
C SER A 55 -5.33 4.25 3.15
N PHE A 56 -5.58 4.10 4.45
CA PHE A 56 -5.80 2.79 5.05
C PHE A 56 -6.94 2.91 6.05
N ASP A 57 -8.07 2.27 5.74
CA ASP A 57 -9.29 2.30 6.57
C ASP A 57 -9.27 1.27 7.71
N GLY A 58 -8.16 0.53 7.86
CA GLY A 58 -7.97 -0.33 9.03
C GLY A 58 -7.70 0.50 10.28
N ILE A 59 -8.01 -0.08 11.45
CA ILE A 59 -7.77 0.58 12.75
C ILE A 59 -6.26 0.69 12.96
N TYR A 60 -5.69 1.82 12.56
CA TYR A 60 -4.33 2.20 12.89
C TYR A 60 -4.39 3.29 13.97
N GLU A 61 -4.29 2.90 15.24
CA GLU A 61 -4.12 3.88 16.30
C GLU A 61 -2.72 4.49 16.19
N ARG A 62 -2.62 5.64 15.50
CA ARG A 62 -1.40 6.43 15.53
C ARG A 62 -1.16 6.83 17.00
N PRO A 63 -0.02 6.47 17.62
CA PRO A 63 0.28 6.94 18.95
C PRO A 63 0.23 8.47 18.90
N LYS A 64 -0.62 9.09 19.73
CA LYS A 64 -0.67 10.55 19.84
C LYS A 64 0.74 11.00 20.21
N ALA A 65 1.31 11.91 19.42
CA ALA A 65 2.48 12.65 19.84
C ALA A 65 2.10 13.41 21.13
N GLU A 66 2.58 12.93 22.27
CA GLU A 66 2.52 13.69 23.52
C GLU A 66 3.31 14.99 23.30
N LYS A 67 2.63 16.11 23.50
CA LYS A 67 3.24 17.43 23.63
C LYS A 67 3.47 17.74 25.09
#